data_AF-A0A7R7X621-F1
#
_entry.id   AF-A0A7R7X621-F1
#
_cell.length_a   1.000
_cell.length_b   1.000
_cell.length_c   1.000
_cell.angle_alpha   90.00
_cell.angle_beta   90.00
_cell.angle_gamma   90.00
#
_symmetry.space_group_name_H-M   'P 1'
#
loop_
_entity.id
_entity.type
_entity.pdbx_description
1 polymer ?
#
loop_
_entity_poly.entity_id
_entity_poly.type
_entity_poly.pdbx_seq_one_letter_code
_entity_poly.pdbx_strand_id
1 'polypeptide(L)'
;MSCHTCFRAPASRTRFFCPTCARSQLYQLRVENARVLLEKQSIAEHIQARVTPETTQAEWSGEIKETAIAYQNGLSAKRSLQMIVKGEAESCERLRLLGDQLENLTAEIKDKRLEISQRRLALARRHSDSESAQYQLGEREAAILANIQNNTKRTDHLWHSLHSKTAEARIFLCREAANLYGLQRKTRSKEGLSQEVYTMGGIDIIDLRDMNGKLQLCDF
;
A
#
# COMPACT_ATOMS: atom_id res chain seq x y z
N MET A 1 -12.12 16.65 -9.92
CA MET A 1 -10.99 17.48 -9.44
C MET A 1 -10.86 17.29 -7.94
N SER A 2 -9.78 16.67 -7.46
CA SER A 2 -9.47 16.59 -6.03
C SER A 2 -9.20 17.99 -5.50
N CYS A 3 -9.67 18.33 -4.30
CA CYS A 3 -9.40 19.65 -3.74
C CYS A 3 -7.91 19.82 -3.43
N HIS A 4 -7.27 20.89 -3.89
CA HIS A 4 -5.85 21.15 -3.64
C HIS A 4 -5.52 21.52 -2.18
N THR A 5 -6.53 21.86 -1.38
CA THR A 5 -6.37 22.13 0.06
C THR A 5 -6.57 20.87 0.90
N CYS A 6 -7.57 20.06 0.57
CA CYS A 6 -7.97 18.89 1.36
C CYS A 6 -7.50 17.54 0.74
N PHE A 7 -6.86 17.56 -0.44
CA PHE A 7 -6.38 16.45 -1.31
C PHE A 7 -7.32 15.26 -1.50
N ARG A 8 -8.58 15.39 -1.11
CA ARG A 8 -9.60 14.34 -1.20
C ARG A 8 -10.34 14.37 -2.53
N ALA A 9 -10.68 13.18 -3.00
CA ALA A 9 -11.53 12.99 -4.16
C ALA A 9 -12.98 13.40 -3.85
N PRO A 10 -13.71 14.01 -4.81
CA PRO A 10 -15.11 14.34 -4.62
C PRO A 10 -15.95 13.06 -4.53
N ALA A 11 -16.59 12.82 -3.38
CA ALA A 11 -17.57 11.77 -3.19
C ALA A 11 -18.95 12.40 -2.95
N SER A 12 -20.03 11.75 -3.40
CA SER A 12 -21.39 12.29 -3.45
C SER A 12 -22.06 12.59 -2.10
N ARG A 13 -21.38 12.36 -0.96
CA ARG A 13 -21.90 12.58 0.41
C ARG A 13 -20.86 13.05 1.44
N THR A 14 -19.81 13.75 1.03
CA THR A 14 -18.80 14.28 1.98
C THR A 14 -19.33 15.48 2.80
N ARG A 15 -19.13 15.43 4.13
CA ARG A 15 -19.21 16.62 5.00
C ARG A 15 -18.18 17.66 4.55
N PHE A 16 -18.47 18.95 4.68
CA PHE A 16 -17.55 20.01 4.28
C PHE A 16 -16.41 20.15 5.30
N PHE A 17 -15.18 19.83 4.89
CA PHE A 17 -14.00 19.89 5.76
C PHE A 17 -13.12 21.12 5.54
N CYS A 18 -13.34 21.89 4.46
CA CYS A 18 -12.69 23.18 4.24
C CYS A 18 -13.52 24.08 3.31
N PRO A 19 -13.25 25.41 3.30
CA PRO A 19 -13.95 26.35 2.43
C PRO A 19 -13.85 26.01 0.94
N THR A 20 -12.71 25.48 0.48
CA THR A 20 -12.51 25.08 -0.93
C THR A 20 -13.37 23.87 -1.30
N CYS A 21 -13.53 22.90 -0.40
CA CYS A 21 -14.34 21.71 -0.60
C CYS A 21 -15.85 22.11 -0.68
N ALA A 22 -16.30 23.05 0.16
CA ALA A 22 -17.66 23.64 0.04
C ALA A 22 -17.85 24.47 -1.25
N ARG A 23 -16.87 25.30 -1.61
CA ARG A 23 -16.88 26.11 -2.83
C ARG A 23 -17.00 25.23 -4.08
N SER A 24 -16.21 24.17 -4.18
CA SER A 24 -16.21 23.29 -5.36
C SER A 24 -17.58 22.65 -5.65
N GLN A 25 -18.31 22.18 -4.63
CA GLN A 25 -19.66 21.65 -4.81
C GLN A 25 -20.69 22.72 -5.17
N LEU A 26 -20.67 23.87 -4.48
CA LEU A 26 -21.63 24.94 -4.76
C LEU A 26 -21.45 25.54 -6.15
N TYR A 27 -20.22 25.62 -6.66
CA TYR A 27 -19.97 26.13 -8.02
C TYR A 27 -20.48 25.18 -9.11
N GLN A 28 -20.40 23.86 -8.91
CA GLN A 28 -20.97 22.90 -9.86
C GLN A 28 -22.49 23.08 -9.98
N LEU A 29 -23.20 23.12 -8.84
CA LEU A 29 -24.65 23.33 -8.81
C LEU A 29 -25.06 24.67 -9.45
N ARG A 30 -24.27 25.73 -9.25
CA ARG A 30 -24.52 27.03 -9.90
C ARG A 30 -24.37 26.98 -11.42
N VAL A 31 -23.35 26.28 -11.92
CA VAL A 31 -23.14 26.11 -13.37
C VAL A 31 -24.27 25.27 -13.98
N GLU A 32 -24.69 24.20 -13.31
CA GLU A 32 -25.82 23.38 -13.74
C GLU A 32 -27.12 24.17 -13.77
N ASN A 33 -27.42 24.95 -12.73
CA ASN A 33 -28.61 25.80 -12.69
C ASN A 33 -28.58 26.87 -13.81
N ALA A 34 -27.43 27.51 -14.04
CA ALA A 34 -27.28 28.46 -15.14
C ALA A 34 -27.54 27.83 -16.51
N ARG A 35 -27.08 26.59 -16.74
CA ARG A 35 -27.38 25.85 -17.99
C ARG A 35 -28.87 25.61 -18.16
N VAL A 36 -29.55 25.14 -17.11
CA VAL A 36 -31.00 24.90 -17.14
C VAL A 36 -31.78 26.18 -17.41
N LEU A 37 -31.37 27.32 -16.83
CA LEU A 37 -32.01 28.61 -17.09
C LEU A 37 -31.82 29.08 -18.55
N LEU A 38 -30.63 28.88 -19.12
CA LEU A 38 -30.36 29.21 -20.53
C LEU A 38 -31.15 28.31 -21.49
N GLU A 39 -31.23 27.02 -21.20
CA GLU A 39 -32.06 26.08 -21.97
C GLU A 39 -33.54 26.48 -21.89
N LYS A 40 -34.04 26.79 -20.70
CA LYS A 40 -35.42 27.28 -20.52
C LYS A 40 -35.68 28.56 -21.32
N GLN A 41 -34.74 29.50 -21.33
CA GLN A 41 -34.87 30.73 -22.12
C GLN A 41 -34.91 30.42 -23.62
N SER A 42 -34.02 29.57 -24.13
CA SER A 42 -34.01 29.19 -25.55
C SER A 42 -35.32 28.53 -26.00
N ILE A 43 -35.90 27.69 -25.14
CA ILE A 43 -37.20 27.05 -25.37
C ILE A 43 -38.32 28.10 -25.35
N ALA A 44 -38.29 29.03 -24.40
CA ALA A 44 -39.27 30.11 -24.32
C ALA A 44 -39.23 31.01 -25.57
N GLU A 45 -38.04 31.34 -26.07
CA GLU A 45 -37.86 32.10 -27.32
C GLU A 45 -38.41 31.34 -28.53
N HIS A 46 -38.17 30.03 -28.62
CA HIS A 46 -38.74 29.19 -29.68
C HIS A 46 -40.27 29.07 -29.61
N ILE A 47 -40.84 29.03 -28.41
CA ILE A 47 -42.29 29.04 -28.22
C ILE A 47 -42.85 30.41 -28.61
N GLN A 48 -42.25 31.50 -28.14
CA GLN A 48 -42.71 32.85 -28.42
C GLN A 48 -42.67 33.17 -29.92
N ALA A 49 -41.61 32.79 -30.63
CA ALA A 49 -41.52 32.92 -32.08
C ALA A 49 -42.60 32.13 -32.85
N ARG A 50 -43.14 31.05 -32.27
CA ARG A 50 -44.24 30.28 -32.87
C ARG A 50 -45.63 30.75 -32.44
N VAL A 51 -45.74 31.41 -31.28
CA VAL A 51 -47.03 31.82 -30.68
C VAL A 51 -47.38 33.27 -31.01
N THR A 52 -46.44 34.14 -31.35
CA THR A 52 -46.75 35.47 -31.91
C THR A 52 -47.14 35.33 -33.38
N PRO A 53 -48.42 35.49 -33.76
CA PRO A 53 -48.75 35.67 -35.16
C PRO A 53 -48.19 37.03 -35.59
N GLU A 54 -47.38 37.05 -36.64
CA GLU A 54 -47.04 38.30 -37.32
C GLU A 54 -48.35 38.92 -37.84
N THR A 55 -48.84 39.94 -37.15
CA THR A 55 -49.93 40.78 -37.64
C THR A 55 -49.40 41.59 -38.82
N THR A 56 -49.44 40.98 -40.01
CA THR A 56 -49.56 41.72 -41.26
C THR A 56 -50.94 41.48 -41.82
N GLN A 57 -51.79 42.50 -41.64
CA GLN A 57 -53.05 42.63 -42.35
C GLN A 57 -52.78 42.60 -43.85
N ALA A 58 -53.37 41.62 -44.52
CA ALA A 58 -53.75 41.74 -45.92
C ALA A 58 -55.04 40.94 -46.10
N GLU A 59 -56.15 41.67 -46.06
CA GLU A 59 -57.44 41.24 -46.59
C GLU A 59 -57.25 40.83 -48.05
N TRP A 60 -57.70 39.63 -48.42
CA TRP A 60 -58.30 39.40 -49.74
C TRP A 60 -59.08 38.08 -49.80
N SER A 61 -60.39 38.25 -49.99
CA SER A 61 -61.19 37.67 -51.08
C SER A 61 -61.43 36.16 -51.07
N GLY A 62 -62.72 35.81 -51.01
CA GLY A 62 -63.25 34.47 -51.19
C GLY A 62 -63.14 33.95 -52.63
N GLU A 63 -63.45 32.66 -52.75
CA GLU A 63 -63.83 31.96 -54.00
C GLU A 63 -62.75 31.58 -55.03
N ILE A 64 -61.52 31.23 -54.60
CA ILE A 64 -60.69 30.20 -55.27
C ILE A 64 -59.87 29.46 -54.20
N LYS A 65 -60.51 28.73 -53.30
CA LYS A 65 -59.80 28.09 -52.17
C LYS A 65 -59.94 26.57 -52.12
N GLU A 66 -61.07 25.97 -52.48
CA GLU A 66 -61.27 24.53 -52.26
C GLU A 66 -60.38 23.60 -53.12
N THR A 67 -60.15 23.91 -54.39
CA THR A 67 -59.36 23.03 -55.29
C THR A 67 -57.84 23.20 -55.12
N ALA A 68 -57.36 24.42 -54.85
CA ALA A 68 -55.96 24.67 -54.53
C ALA A 68 -55.60 24.10 -53.13
N ILE A 69 -56.49 24.25 -52.15
CA ILE A 69 -56.32 23.67 -50.81
C ILE A 69 -56.34 22.13 -50.88
N ALA A 70 -57.20 21.50 -51.69
CA ALA A 70 -57.21 20.04 -51.83
C ALA A 70 -55.92 19.47 -52.45
N TYR A 71 -55.36 20.13 -53.49
CA TYR A 71 -54.09 19.71 -54.11
C TYR A 71 -52.88 19.97 -53.20
N GLN A 72 -52.87 21.10 -52.50
CA GLN A 72 -51.82 21.47 -51.54
C GLN A 72 -51.89 20.61 -50.26
N ASN A 73 -53.09 20.22 -49.82
CA ASN A 73 -53.31 19.26 -48.73
C ASN A 73 -52.91 17.83 -49.13
N GLY A 74 -53.17 17.40 -50.36
CA GLY A 74 -52.72 16.10 -50.87
C GLY A 74 -51.20 15.99 -50.99
N LEU A 75 -50.54 17.06 -51.45
CA LEU A 75 -49.08 17.16 -51.46
C LEU A 75 -48.48 17.25 -50.04
N SER A 76 -49.18 17.92 -49.11
CA SER A 76 -48.82 18.00 -47.69
C SER A 76 -48.92 16.64 -46.99
N ALA A 77 -50.01 15.90 -47.22
CA ALA A 77 -50.23 14.55 -46.70
C ALA A 77 -49.23 13.53 -47.27
N LYS A 78 -48.90 13.64 -48.57
CA LYS A 78 -47.86 12.79 -49.18
C LYS A 78 -46.47 13.07 -48.61
N ARG A 79 -46.14 14.35 -48.34
CA ARG A 79 -44.88 14.74 -47.68
C ARG A 79 -44.83 14.25 -46.22
N SER A 80 -45.91 14.35 -45.46
CA SER A 80 -45.93 13.86 -44.08
C SER A 80 -45.77 12.34 -44.01
N LEU A 81 -46.41 11.59 -44.91
CA LEU A 81 -46.20 10.14 -45.04
C LEU A 81 -44.75 9.79 -45.41
N GLN A 82 -44.14 10.52 -46.35
CA GLN A 82 -42.72 10.32 -46.68
C GLN A 82 -41.79 10.60 -45.49
N MET A 83 -42.10 11.62 -44.68
CA MET A 83 -41.34 11.93 -43.46
C MET A 83 -41.50 10.85 -42.39
N ILE A 84 -42.70 10.28 -42.23
CA ILE A 84 -42.96 9.18 -41.29
C ILE A 84 -42.18 7.94 -41.73
N VAL A 85 -42.29 7.52 -42.99
CA VAL A 85 -41.57 6.35 -43.52
C VAL A 85 -40.06 6.52 -43.39
N LYS A 86 -39.52 7.72 -43.67
CA LYS A 86 -38.10 8.02 -43.47
C LYS A 86 -37.70 7.95 -41.99
N GLY A 87 -38.51 8.52 -41.10
CA GLY A 87 -38.29 8.47 -39.66
C GLY A 87 -38.34 7.05 -39.09
N GLU A 88 -39.25 6.22 -39.59
CA GLU A 88 -39.35 4.80 -39.25
C GLU A 88 -38.13 4.01 -39.73
N ALA A 89 -37.67 4.23 -40.96
CA ALA A 89 -36.46 3.60 -41.48
C ALA A 89 -35.20 3.97 -40.67
N GLU A 90 -35.04 5.25 -40.33
CA GLU A 90 -33.93 5.71 -39.48
C GLU A 90 -34.02 5.13 -38.05
N SER A 91 -35.23 5.02 -37.48
CA SER A 91 -35.45 4.41 -36.17
C SER A 91 -35.13 2.91 -36.19
N CYS A 92 -35.55 2.21 -37.24
CA CYS A 92 -35.28 0.79 -37.43
C CYS A 92 -33.77 0.52 -37.52
N GLU A 93 -33.03 1.33 -38.28
CA GLU A 93 -31.57 1.18 -38.38
C GLU A 93 -30.88 1.49 -37.05
N ARG A 94 -31.32 2.50 -36.30
CA ARG A 94 -30.80 2.76 -34.94
C ARG A 94 -31.06 1.59 -34.00
N LEU A 95 -32.26 0.99 -34.05
CA LEU A 95 -32.60 -0.18 -33.23
C LEU A 95 -31.73 -1.38 -33.58
N ARG A 96 -31.46 -1.58 -34.87
CA ARG A 96 -30.58 -2.65 -35.36
C ARG A 96 -29.15 -2.47 -34.84
N LEU A 97 -28.59 -1.26 -34.97
CA LEU A 97 -27.25 -0.94 -34.44
C LEU A 97 -27.15 -1.14 -32.92
N LEU A 98 -28.19 -0.76 -32.17
CA LEU A 98 -28.24 -0.99 -30.72
C LEU A 98 -28.35 -2.49 -30.38
N GLY A 99 -29.09 -3.25 -31.18
CA GLY A 99 -29.17 -4.71 -31.09
C GLY A 99 -27.79 -5.35 -31.28
N ASP A 100 -27.11 -5.00 -32.37
CA ASP A 100 -25.75 -5.48 -32.67
C ASP A 100 -24.77 -5.13 -31.52
N GLN A 101 -24.86 -3.92 -30.96
CA GLN A 101 -24.04 -3.51 -29.81
C GLN A 101 -24.36 -4.29 -28.53
N LEU A 102 -25.64 -4.56 -28.25
CA LEU A 102 -26.05 -5.37 -27.11
C LEU A 102 -25.54 -6.81 -27.25
N GLU A 103 -25.67 -7.40 -28.43
CA GLU A 103 -25.15 -8.75 -28.70
C GLU A 103 -23.64 -8.81 -28.47
N ASN A 104 -22.89 -7.85 -29.01
CA ASN A 104 -21.44 -7.76 -28.79
C ASN A 104 -21.08 -7.66 -27.31
N LEU A 105 -21.72 -6.75 -26.56
CA LEU A 105 -21.49 -6.60 -25.13
C LEU A 105 -21.83 -7.87 -24.34
N THR A 106 -22.92 -8.57 -24.71
CA THR A 106 -23.28 -9.82 -24.04
C THR A 106 -22.27 -10.94 -24.32
N ALA A 107 -21.71 -11.01 -25.53
CA ALA A 107 -20.64 -11.94 -25.88
C ALA A 107 -19.37 -11.62 -25.07
N GLU A 108 -18.94 -10.35 -25.05
CA GLU A 108 -17.78 -9.91 -24.27
C GLU A 108 -17.92 -10.23 -22.77
N ILE A 109 -19.10 -10.00 -22.18
CA ILE A 109 -19.35 -10.34 -20.77
C ILE A 109 -19.21 -11.84 -20.53
N LYS A 110 -19.71 -12.69 -21.44
CA LYS A 110 -19.58 -14.14 -21.32
C LYS A 110 -18.12 -14.57 -21.40
N ASP A 111 -17.36 -14.03 -22.35
CA ASP A 111 -15.94 -14.32 -22.51
C ASP A 111 -15.13 -13.88 -21.29
N LYS A 112 -15.38 -12.68 -20.78
CA LYS A 112 -14.73 -12.19 -19.55
C LYS A 112 -15.08 -13.03 -18.32
N ARG A 113 -16.31 -13.53 -18.22
CA ARG A 113 -16.68 -14.46 -17.14
C ARG A 113 -15.91 -15.77 -17.22
N LEU A 114 -15.75 -16.33 -18.42
CA LEU A 114 -14.94 -17.53 -18.65
C LEU A 114 -13.46 -17.28 -18.33
N GLU A 115 -12.92 -16.13 -18.75
CA GLU A 115 -11.55 -15.73 -18.44
C GLU A 115 -11.31 -15.63 -16.93
N ILE A 116 -12.26 -15.02 -16.19
CA ILE A 116 -12.20 -14.91 -14.74
C ILE A 116 -12.25 -16.29 -14.07
N SER A 117 -13.15 -17.20 -14.50
CA SER A 117 -13.24 -18.53 -13.90
C SER A 117 -11.96 -19.34 -14.11
N GLN A 118 -11.39 -19.29 -15.31
CA GLN A 118 -10.13 -19.95 -15.63
C GLN A 118 -8.97 -19.40 -14.79
N ARG A 119 -8.87 -18.07 -14.66
CA ARG A 119 -7.84 -17.43 -13.83
C ARG A 119 -7.98 -17.80 -12.36
N ARG A 120 -9.20 -17.83 -11.82
CA ARG A 120 -9.45 -18.26 -10.44
C ARG A 120 -8.99 -19.69 -10.19
N LEU A 121 -9.29 -20.60 -11.12
CA LEU A 121 -8.86 -21.99 -11.03
C LEU A 121 -7.33 -22.12 -11.11
N ALA A 122 -6.68 -21.36 -12.00
CA ALA A 122 -5.22 -21.33 -12.09
C ALA A 122 -4.57 -20.79 -10.81
N LEU A 123 -5.14 -19.74 -10.21
CA LEU A 123 -4.66 -19.19 -8.94
C LEU A 123 -4.87 -20.17 -7.79
N ALA A 124 -6.02 -20.85 -7.73
CA ALA A 124 -6.29 -21.87 -6.71
C ALA A 124 -5.28 -23.04 -6.79
N ARG A 125 -4.96 -23.48 -8.01
CA ARG A 125 -3.91 -24.50 -8.22
C ARG A 125 -2.55 -24.00 -7.72
N ARG A 126 -2.12 -22.80 -8.11
CA ARG A 126 -0.84 -22.22 -7.65
C ARG A 126 -0.78 -22.07 -6.14
N HIS A 127 -1.89 -21.68 -5.51
CA HIS A 127 -1.98 -21.59 -4.06
C HIS A 127 -1.78 -22.96 -3.41
N SER A 128 -2.53 -23.97 -3.87
CA SER A 128 -2.39 -25.35 -3.41
C SER A 128 -0.98 -25.90 -3.60
N ASP A 129 -0.35 -25.63 -4.74
CA ASP A 129 1.03 -26.04 -5.03
C ASP A 129 2.01 -25.34 -4.08
N SER A 130 1.82 -24.05 -3.82
CA SER A 130 2.66 -23.28 -2.90
C SER A 130 2.52 -23.74 -1.44
N GLU A 131 1.30 -24.04 -1.00
CA GLU A 131 1.03 -24.58 0.34
C GLU A 131 1.64 -25.98 0.48
N SER A 132 1.50 -26.82 -0.55
CA SER A 132 2.10 -28.16 -0.58
C SER A 132 3.63 -28.09 -0.56
N ALA A 133 4.24 -27.15 -1.27
CA ALA A 133 5.67 -26.93 -1.25
C ALA A 133 6.17 -26.39 0.11
N GLN A 134 5.36 -25.57 0.78
CA GLN A 134 5.68 -25.03 2.11
C GLN A 134 5.33 -25.98 3.26
N TYR A 135 4.61 -27.05 2.98
CA TYR A 135 4.17 -28.01 3.98
C TYR A 135 5.36 -28.57 4.76
N GLN A 136 5.31 -28.47 6.09
CA GLN A 136 6.33 -28.90 7.04
C GLN A 136 7.71 -28.21 6.94
N LEU A 137 7.92 -27.21 6.08
CA LEU A 137 9.22 -26.53 6.02
C LEU A 137 9.55 -25.86 7.36
N GLY A 138 8.61 -25.10 7.93
CA GLY A 138 8.82 -24.41 9.21
C GLY A 138 9.07 -25.38 10.38
N GLU A 139 8.39 -26.52 10.42
CA GLU A 139 8.61 -27.55 11.43
C GLU A 139 10.00 -28.18 11.31
N ARG A 140 10.45 -28.46 10.09
CA ARG A 140 11.80 -29.00 9.81
C ARG A 140 12.89 -27.99 10.15
N GLU A 141 12.72 -26.73 9.77
CA GLU A 141 13.64 -25.66 10.13
C GLU A 141 13.75 -25.50 11.65
N ALA A 142 12.60 -25.46 12.35
CA ALA A 142 12.58 -25.38 13.81
C ALA A 142 13.27 -26.59 14.47
N ALA A 143 13.04 -27.81 13.95
CA ALA A 143 13.68 -29.02 14.46
C ALA A 143 15.21 -28.99 14.26
N ILE A 144 15.68 -28.56 13.08
CA ILE A 144 17.11 -28.41 12.79
C ILE A 144 17.74 -27.38 13.73
N LEU A 145 17.11 -26.21 13.89
CA LEU A 145 17.60 -25.16 14.78
C LEU A 145 17.64 -25.61 16.24
N ALA A 146 16.60 -26.28 16.72
CA ALA A 146 16.57 -26.84 18.07
C ALA A 146 17.69 -27.86 18.30
N ASN A 147 17.94 -28.74 17.31
CA ASN A 147 19.04 -29.70 17.38
C ASN A 147 20.41 -29.00 17.46
N ILE A 148 20.65 -27.99 16.62
CA ILE A 148 21.89 -27.20 16.65
C ILE A 148 22.05 -26.53 18.02
N GLN A 149 21.02 -25.86 18.52
CA GLN A 149 21.07 -25.18 19.83
C GLN A 149 21.35 -26.15 20.98
N ASN A 150 20.72 -27.33 20.97
CA ASN A 150 20.93 -28.35 22.00
C ASN A 150 22.36 -28.90 21.96
N ASN A 151 22.91 -29.14 20.75
CA ASN A 151 24.30 -29.55 20.61
C ASN A 151 25.26 -28.48 21.10
N THR A 152 25.05 -27.21 20.74
CA THR A 152 25.87 -26.09 21.21
C THR A 152 25.87 -25.99 22.73
N LYS A 153 24.68 -26.05 23.37
CA LYS A 153 24.58 -26.03 24.84
C LYS A 153 25.34 -27.20 25.48
N ARG A 154 25.22 -28.40 24.91
CA ARG A 154 25.92 -29.59 25.42
C ARG A 154 27.44 -29.44 25.30
N THR A 155 27.93 -29.00 24.15
CA THR A 155 29.37 -28.80 23.94
C THR A 155 29.92 -27.70 24.84
N ASP A 156 29.16 -26.63 25.05
CA ASP A 156 29.53 -25.52 25.93
C ASP A 156 29.65 -25.96 27.39
N HIS A 157 28.65 -26.71 27.88
CA HIS A 157 28.70 -27.30 29.23
C HIS A 157 29.89 -28.25 29.40
N LEU A 158 30.18 -29.10 28.41
CA LEU A 158 31.33 -30.01 28.45
C LEU A 158 32.64 -29.23 28.48
N TRP A 159 32.76 -28.18 27.65
CA TRP A 159 33.93 -27.33 27.59
C TRP A 159 34.17 -26.63 28.93
N HIS A 160 33.15 -26.00 29.51
CA HIS A 160 33.24 -25.35 30.81
C HIS A 160 33.61 -26.31 31.93
N SER A 161 33.00 -27.50 31.96
CA SER A 161 33.31 -28.52 32.98
C SER A 161 34.77 -29.00 32.87
N LEU A 162 35.23 -29.30 31.65
CA LEU A 162 36.61 -29.72 31.42
C LEU A 162 37.60 -28.60 31.74
N HIS A 163 37.28 -27.36 31.36
CA HIS A 163 38.09 -26.19 31.64
C HIS A 163 38.23 -25.96 33.15
N SER A 164 37.14 -26.03 33.92
CA SER A 164 37.17 -25.90 35.39
C SER A 164 38.08 -26.94 36.03
N LYS A 165 37.91 -28.23 35.67
CA LYS A 165 38.76 -29.31 36.18
C LYS A 165 40.24 -29.12 35.83
N THR A 166 40.51 -28.66 34.61
CA THR A 166 41.88 -28.39 34.15
C THR A 166 42.49 -27.22 34.92
N ALA A 167 41.71 -26.16 35.17
CA ALA A 167 42.13 -25.02 35.96
C ALA A 167 42.42 -25.43 37.42
N GLU A 168 41.55 -26.22 38.04
CA GLU A 168 41.75 -26.75 39.40
C GLU A 168 43.02 -27.62 39.49
N ALA A 169 43.22 -28.54 38.55
CA ALA A 169 44.43 -29.37 38.51
C ALA A 169 45.69 -28.53 38.34
N ARG A 170 45.66 -27.51 37.47
CA ARG A 170 46.78 -26.58 37.30
C ARG A 170 47.06 -25.77 38.56
N ILE A 171 46.01 -25.24 39.22
CA ILE A 171 46.15 -24.52 40.49
C ILE A 171 46.81 -25.41 41.54
N PHE A 172 46.36 -26.67 41.66
CA PHE A 172 46.96 -27.63 42.58
C PHE A 172 48.45 -27.87 42.27
N LEU A 173 48.79 -28.20 41.02
CA LEU A 173 50.17 -28.43 40.61
C LEU A 173 51.06 -27.19 40.80
N CYS A 174 50.55 -26.00 40.52
CA CYS A 174 51.27 -24.75 40.76
C CYS A 174 51.52 -24.52 42.26
N ARG A 175 50.57 -24.87 43.14
CA ARG A 175 50.76 -24.79 44.60
C ARG A 175 51.81 -25.77 45.08
N GLU A 176 51.77 -27.02 44.61
CA GLU A 176 52.79 -28.02 44.97
C GLU A 176 54.18 -27.64 44.47
N ALA A 177 54.29 -27.17 43.23
CA ALA A 177 55.55 -26.64 42.71
C ALA A 177 56.05 -25.45 43.53
N ALA A 178 55.17 -24.48 43.83
CA ALA A 178 55.51 -23.35 44.69
C ALA A 178 56.01 -23.80 46.06
N ASN A 179 55.38 -24.79 46.69
CA ASN A 179 55.80 -25.36 47.96
C ASN A 179 57.20 -26.00 47.85
N LEU A 180 57.46 -26.80 46.81
CA LEU A 180 58.76 -27.43 46.56
C LEU A 180 59.89 -26.42 46.36
N TYR A 181 59.62 -25.32 45.66
CA TYR A 181 60.58 -24.22 45.48
C TYR A 181 60.66 -23.27 46.70
N GLY A 182 59.90 -23.55 47.77
CA GLY A 182 59.90 -22.73 48.98
C GLY A 182 59.35 -21.33 48.76
N LEU A 183 58.38 -21.16 47.85
CA LEU A 183 57.65 -19.91 47.67
C LEU A 183 56.76 -19.65 48.89
N GLN A 184 57.02 -18.56 49.60
CA GLN A 184 56.27 -18.14 50.78
C GLN A 184 55.76 -16.73 50.61
N ARG A 185 54.55 -16.47 51.10
CA ARG A 185 54.03 -15.11 51.25
C ARG A 185 54.27 -14.66 52.68
N LYS A 186 54.95 -13.53 52.85
CA LYS A 186 55.20 -12.88 54.14
C LYS A 186 54.64 -11.47 54.08
N THR A 187 54.03 -11.02 55.17
CA THR A 187 53.64 -9.60 55.30
C THR A 187 54.78 -8.86 55.97
N ARG A 188 55.31 -7.81 55.32
CA ARG A 188 56.25 -6.88 55.94
C ARG A 188 55.56 -5.54 56.14
N SER A 189 55.73 -4.96 57.33
CA SER A 189 55.30 -3.59 57.59
C SER A 189 56.45 -2.65 57.26
N LYS A 190 56.25 -1.77 56.27
CA LYS A 190 57.12 -0.62 56.02
C LYS A 190 56.27 0.63 56.23
N GLU A 191 56.72 1.54 57.09
CA GLU A 191 56.08 2.84 57.30
C GLU A 191 54.57 2.78 57.60
N GLY A 192 54.12 1.75 58.34
CA GLY A 192 52.71 1.59 58.71
C GLY A 192 51.82 0.97 57.63
N LEU A 193 52.33 0.71 56.43
CA LEU A 193 51.64 -0.02 55.37
C LEU A 193 52.08 -1.49 55.37
N SER A 194 51.10 -2.38 55.46
CA SER A 194 51.31 -3.83 55.34
C SER A 194 51.48 -4.20 53.86
N GLN A 195 52.70 -4.56 53.45
CA GLN A 195 53.03 -4.98 52.09
C GLN A 195 53.22 -6.50 52.05
N GLU A 196 52.60 -7.16 51.07
CA GLU A 196 52.84 -8.59 50.80
C GLU A 196 54.17 -8.74 50.05
N VAL A 197 55.12 -9.48 50.63
CA VAL A 197 56.41 -9.82 50.03
C VAL A 197 56.44 -11.32 49.79
N TYR A 198 56.78 -11.73 48.57
CA TYR A 198 56.93 -13.14 48.20
C TYR A 198 58.41 -13.53 48.28
N THR A 199 58.73 -14.68 48.84
CA THR A 199 60.11 -15.17 48.96
C THR A 199 60.24 -16.57 48.36
N MET A 200 61.26 -16.85 47.57
CA MET A 200 61.56 -18.19 47.02
C MET A 200 62.92 -18.66 47.54
N GLY A 201 62.99 -19.84 48.16
CA GLY A 201 64.24 -20.35 48.75
C GLY A 201 64.87 -19.41 49.80
N GLY A 202 64.08 -18.53 50.43
CA GLY A 202 64.56 -17.52 51.38
C GLY A 202 64.98 -16.17 50.76
N ILE A 203 64.96 -16.03 49.44
CA ILE A 203 65.26 -14.78 48.72
C ILE A 203 63.97 -14.07 48.35
N ASP A 204 63.89 -12.76 48.60
CA ASP A 204 62.72 -11.95 48.23
C ASP A 204 62.59 -11.82 46.70
N ILE A 205 61.41 -12.15 46.18
CA ILE A 205 61.05 -11.89 44.79
C ILE A 205 60.75 -10.41 44.65
N ILE A 206 61.50 -9.75 43.77
CA ILE A 206 61.32 -8.33 43.49
C ILE A 206 60.01 -8.15 42.71
N ASP A 207 59.15 -7.24 43.19
CA ASP A 207 57.98 -6.82 42.44
C ASP A 207 58.43 -6.00 41.21
N LEU A 208 58.08 -6.47 40.01
CA LEU A 208 58.41 -5.78 38.76
C LEU A 208 57.79 -4.38 38.67
N ARG A 209 56.73 -4.11 39.44
CA ARG A 209 56.12 -2.77 39.58
C ARG A 209 57.05 -1.82 40.35
N ASP A 210 57.77 -2.32 41.34
CA ASP A 210 58.72 -1.55 42.16
C ASP A 210 60.04 -1.31 41.42
N MET A 211 60.38 -2.15 40.43
CA MET A 211 61.55 -1.93 39.57
C MET A 211 61.43 -0.70 38.65
N ASN A 212 60.20 -0.27 38.35
CA ASN A 212 59.93 0.83 37.42
C ASN A 212 59.61 2.17 38.12
N GLY A 213 59.81 2.30 39.44
CA GLY A 213 59.39 3.49 40.19
C GLY A 213 60.22 3.83 41.42
N LYS A 214 61.06 4.87 41.27
CA LYS A 214 61.85 5.64 42.26
C LYS A 214 63.13 4.98 42.79
N LEU A 215 64.22 5.25 42.08
CA LEU A 215 65.52 5.56 42.70
C LEU A 215 65.28 6.61 43.79
N GLN A 216 65.21 6.20 45.06
CA GLN A 216 65.53 7.12 46.13
C GLN A 216 67.02 7.42 46.00
N LEU A 217 67.31 8.62 45.49
CA LEU A 217 68.61 9.23 45.61
C LEU A 217 69.04 9.16 47.07
N CYS A 218 70.15 8.46 47.31
CA CYS A 218 70.90 8.61 48.55
C CYS A 218 71.33 10.07 48.64
N ASP A 219 70.75 10.83 49.56
CA ASP A 219 71.40 12.02 50.08
C ASP A 219 72.31 11.58 51.25
N PHE A 220 73.51 12.14 51.23
CA PHE A 220 74.71 11.87 52.03
C PHE A 220 74.51 11.55 53.52
#